data_AF-A0A8J2HLQ2-F1
#
_entry.id   AF-A0A8J2HLQ2-F1
#
_cell.length_a   1.000
_cell.length_b   1.000
_cell.length_c   1.000
_cell.angle_alpha   90.00
_cell.angle_beta   90.00
_cell.angle_gamma   90.00
#
_symmetry.space_group_name_H-M   'P 1'
#
loop_
_entity.id
_entity.type
_entity.pdbx_description
1 polymer ?
#
loop_
_entity_poly.entity_id
_entity_poly.type
_entity_poly.pdbx_seq_one_letter_code
_entity_poly.pdbx_strand_id
1 'polypeptide(L)'
;MENKNNSNSQSKTFKYQNLNYKSDSNYAVKVARTLLTPLGIYPLHGSDTSLSKFLVKIQIIIVFGLMLFLLVPHFIWTFFDAEDLKKLMKIIAAQIFNSLALIKFWTMIIHKKELRNCLIQMDNNWKNVLCEEDRLIMVKNAKIGRFFTIAYLSLSYGGALPYHIFLPLSAERIVKEDNSTQIPLPYPTDYVFFVPEDSPGYEMLFVTHIIISTMILSTNCGIYSLIATYITHGCCLFEVVCRHLDEFSKNSTNVALKKELSWIVENHNRAIEFAAVLESSLNVVFLCEMVGCTVIICFLEYGVIIDWEDGQLLGLVTYAILMTSIFVNCFIISFVGERLKEQSLRVGERAYAAHWYSLPKSFAYDLMLIVIRTSQPVTLSTGKVSDLSLAGFAGLVKTSAAYLNFIRAVV
;
A
#
# COMPACT_ATOMS: atom_id res chain seq x y z
N MET A 1 43.38 -44.43 -41.44
CA MET A 1 42.21 -44.42 -40.53
C MET A 1 42.50 -43.40 -39.44
N GLU A 2 41.48 -42.65 -39.01
CA GLU A 2 41.48 -41.65 -37.92
C GLU A 2 42.21 -40.33 -38.18
N ASN A 3 41.78 -39.15 -37.74
CA ASN A 3 40.49 -38.63 -37.25
C ASN A 3 40.64 -37.10 -37.18
N LYS A 4 39.55 -36.37 -37.44
CA LYS A 4 39.10 -35.12 -36.80
C LYS A 4 40.13 -34.01 -36.46
N ASN A 5 39.85 -32.80 -36.96
CA ASN A 5 39.21 -31.80 -36.10
C ASN A 5 38.64 -30.64 -36.93
N ASN A 6 37.34 -30.75 -37.21
CA ASN A 6 36.51 -29.63 -37.61
C ASN A 6 36.41 -28.65 -36.44
N SER A 7 36.87 -27.43 -36.71
CA SER A 7 36.59 -26.22 -35.96
C SER A 7 35.08 -25.93 -35.92
N ASN A 8 34.41 -26.35 -34.85
CA ASN A 8 33.12 -25.83 -34.46
C ASN A 8 33.25 -25.10 -33.12
N SER A 9 33.73 -23.86 -33.19
CA SER A 9 33.57 -22.89 -32.10
C SER A 9 32.10 -22.47 -32.05
N GLN A 10 31.26 -23.29 -31.42
CA GLN A 10 29.94 -22.86 -30.96
C GLN A 10 30.15 -21.84 -29.84
N SER A 11 30.02 -20.55 -30.16
CA SER A 11 29.85 -19.51 -29.14
C SER A 11 28.51 -19.73 -28.44
N LYS A 12 28.54 -20.49 -27.35
CA LYS A 12 27.44 -20.50 -26.38
C LYS A 12 27.39 -19.13 -25.72
N THR A 13 26.60 -18.20 -26.26
CA THR A 13 26.17 -17.02 -25.51
C THR A 13 25.35 -17.54 -24.32
N PHE A 14 25.98 -17.60 -23.15
CA PHE A 14 25.29 -17.89 -21.91
C PHE A 14 24.25 -16.80 -21.69
N LYS A 15 22.97 -17.15 -21.86
CA LYS A 15 21.86 -16.26 -21.50
C LYS A 15 21.95 -16.07 -19.99
N TYR A 16 22.08 -14.82 -19.53
CA TYR A 16 22.13 -14.51 -18.10
C TYR A 16 20.93 -15.16 -17.40
N GLN A 17 21.20 -15.80 -16.26
CA GLN A 17 20.18 -16.44 -15.45
C GLN A 17 20.28 -15.88 -14.05
N ASN A 18 19.20 -15.25 -13.56
CA ASN A 18 19.15 -14.80 -12.18
C ASN A 18 19.06 -16.01 -11.24
N LEU A 19 20.19 -16.44 -10.69
CA LEU A 19 20.24 -17.55 -9.71
C LEU A 19 19.53 -17.19 -8.40
N ASN A 20 19.44 -15.90 -8.07
CA ASN A 20 18.88 -15.39 -6.82
C ASN A 20 17.41 -14.98 -6.92
N TYR A 21 16.73 -15.23 -8.05
CA TYR A 21 15.37 -14.73 -8.30
C TYR A 21 14.36 -15.07 -7.18
N LYS A 22 14.46 -16.27 -6.58
CA LYS A 22 13.58 -16.66 -5.46
C LYS A 22 13.81 -15.80 -4.23
N SER A 23 15.07 -15.48 -3.93
CA SER A 23 15.43 -14.61 -2.80
C SER A 23 14.91 -13.20 -3.04
N ASP A 24 15.13 -12.67 -4.23
CA ASP A 24 14.74 -11.31 -4.61
C ASP A 24 13.21 -11.13 -4.62
N SER A 25 12.50 -12.05 -5.28
CA SER A 25 11.02 -12.08 -5.32
C SER A 25 10.44 -12.23 -3.90
N ASN A 26 11.00 -13.13 -3.09
CA ASN A 26 10.57 -13.29 -1.70
C ASN A 26 10.83 -12.02 -0.88
N TYR A 27 11.98 -11.37 -1.04
CA TYR A 27 12.30 -10.13 -0.33
C TYR A 27 11.25 -9.04 -0.59
N ALA A 28 10.86 -8.85 -1.86
CA ALA A 28 9.91 -7.82 -2.28
C ALA A 28 8.52 -7.97 -1.64
N VAL A 29 8.02 -9.20 -1.48
CA VAL A 29 6.65 -9.46 -0.97
C VAL A 29 6.60 -9.99 0.47
N LYS A 30 7.73 -10.16 1.16
CA LYS A 30 7.79 -10.87 2.45
C LYS A 30 6.85 -10.28 3.51
N VAL A 31 6.82 -8.96 3.69
CA VAL A 31 5.99 -8.32 4.73
C VAL A 31 4.51 -8.50 4.43
N ALA A 32 4.08 -8.11 3.23
CA ALA A 32 2.73 -8.36 2.74
C ALA A 32 2.30 -9.81 2.94
N ARG A 33 3.14 -10.77 2.52
CA ARG A 33 2.85 -12.19 2.67
C ARG A 33 2.68 -12.59 4.13
N THR A 34 3.57 -12.17 5.02
CA THR A 34 3.51 -12.50 6.45
C THR A 34 2.27 -11.92 7.13
N LEU A 35 1.89 -10.67 6.83
CA LEU A 35 0.74 -10.02 7.46
C LEU A 35 -0.60 -10.49 6.89
N LEU A 36 -0.68 -10.75 5.59
CA LEU A 36 -1.94 -11.05 4.91
C LEU A 36 -2.28 -12.54 4.80
N THR A 37 -1.29 -13.43 4.96
CA THR A 37 -1.51 -14.89 4.93
C THR A 37 -2.40 -15.38 6.08
N PRO A 38 -2.17 -14.98 7.35
CA PRO A 38 -3.04 -15.34 8.47
C PRO A 38 -4.46 -14.76 8.37
N LEU A 39 -4.68 -13.82 7.46
CA LEU A 39 -5.98 -13.19 7.19
C LEU A 39 -6.71 -13.79 5.98
N GLY A 40 -6.05 -14.68 5.21
CA GLY A 40 -6.64 -15.33 4.03
C GLY A 40 -6.71 -14.45 2.77
N ILE A 41 -6.34 -13.18 2.85
CA ILE A 41 -6.47 -12.20 1.76
C ILE A 41 -5.21 -12.01 0.90
N TYR A 42 -4.08 -12.62 1.27
CA TYR A 42 -2.89 -12.56 0.41
C TYR A 42 -3.20 -13.19 -0.98
N PRO A 43 -2.95 -12.49 -2.11
CA PRO A 43 -3.48 -12.93 -3.41
C PRO A 43 -2.94 -14.27 -3.92
N LEU A 44 -1.71 -14.63 -3.55
CA LEU A 44 -1.08 -15.92 -3.85
C LEU A 44 -1.34 -16.98 -2.77
N HIS A 45 -2.21 -16.72 -1.79
CA HIS A 45 -2.50 -17.67 -0.72
C HIS A 45 -3.48 -18.75 -1.16
N GLY A 46 -3.19 -19.99 -0.77
CA GLY A 46 -3.91 -21.20 -1.14
C GLY A 46 -3.23 -21.97 -2.28
N SER A 47 -3.13 -23.29 -2.13
CA SER A 47 -2.80 -24.18 -3.25
C SER A 47 -3.99 -24.30 -4.20
N ASP A 48 -3.81 -24.85 -5.41
CA ASP A 48 -4.94 -25.01 -6.34
C ASP A 48 -5.95 -26.10 -5.93
N THR A 49 -5.72 -26.79 -4.80
CA THR A 49 -6.61 -27.83 -4.27
C THR A 49 -7.95 -27.27 -3.78
N SER A 50 -9.01 -28.06 -3.91
CA SER A 50 -10.37 -27.65 -3.49
C SER A 50 -10.44 -27.36 -1.98
N LEU A 51 -9.76 -28.17 -1.17
CA LEU A 51 -9.76 -28.05 0.29
C LEU A 51 -9.11 -26.74 0.78
N SER A 52 -7.97 -26.32 0.21
CA SER A 52 -7.33 -25.08 0.61
C SER A 52 -8.15 -23.85 0.21
N LYS A 53 -8.79 -23.87 -0.97
CA LYS A 53 -9.75 -22.83 -1.39
C LYS A 53 -10.94 -22.71 -0.43
N PHE A 54 -11.46 -23.84 0.06
CA PHE A 54 -12.53 -23.86 1.05
C PHE A 54 -12.08 -23.27 2.40
N LEU A 55 -10.91 -23.68 2.91
CA LEU A 55 -10.35 -23.16 4.15
C LEU A 55 -10.10 -21.64 4.09
N VAL A 56 -9.58 -21.14 2.97
CA VAL A 56 -9.36 -19.70 2.78
C VAL A 56 -10.69 -18.92 2.81
N LYS A 57 -11.78 -19.48 2.26
CA LYS A 57 -13.11 -18.85 2.34
C LYS A 57 -13.61 -18.77 3.78
N ILE A 58 -13.47 -19.86 4.55
CA ILE A 58 -13.83 -19.87 5.97
C ILE A 58 -13.02 -18.81 6.74
N GLN A 59 -11.72 -18.74 6.50
CA GLN A 59 -10.83 -17.76 7.12
C GLN A 59 -11.28 -16.32 6.83
N ILE A 60 -11.62 -16.00 5.58
CA ILE A 60 -12.16 -14.69 5.19
C ILE A 60 -13.46 -14.37 5.94
N ILE A 61 -14.39 -15.33 6.04
CA ILE A 61 -15.66 -15.15 6.74
C ILE A 61 -15.43 -14.87 8.24
N ILE A 62 -14.52 -15.62 8.88
CA ILE A 62 -14.18 -15.43 10.29
C ILE A 62 -13.58 -14.03 10.51
N VAL A 63 -12.58 -13.64 9.70
CA VAL A 63 -11.92 -12.32 9.82
C VAL A 63 -12.93 -11.19 9.61
N PHE A 64 -13.81 -11.31 8.61
CA PHE A 64 -14.87 -10.33 8.38
C PHE A 64 -15.85 -10.25 9.55
N GLY A 65 -16.29 -11.40 10.09
CA GLY A 65 -17.15 -11.45 11.27
C GLY A 65 -16.52 -10.79 12.49
N LEU A 66 -15.23 -11.01 12.72
CA LEU A 66 -14.47 -10.37 13.80
C LEU A 66 -14.34 -8.85 13.61
N MET A 67 -14.12 -8.37 12.38
CA MET A 67 -14.10 -6.93 12.09
C MET A 67 -15.47 -6.28 12.38
N LEU A 68 -16.57 -6.94 11.98
CA LEU A 68 -17.93 -6.45 12.25
C LEU A 68 -18.28 -6.49 13.74
N PHE A 69 -17.81 -7.51 14.46
CA PHE A 69 -18.02 -7.65 15.90
C PHE A 69 -17.44 -6.47 16.70
N LEU A 70 -16.38 -5.82 16.20
CA LEU A 70 -15.87 -4.58 16.78
C LEU A 70 -16.58 -3.35 16.20
N LEU A 71 -16.72 -3.29 14.87
CA LEU A 71 -17.15 -2.08 14.17
C LEU A 71 -18.63 -1.73 14.44
N VAL A 72 -19.54 -2.70 14.40
CA VAL A 72 -20.99 -2.44 14.53
C VAL A 72 -21.36 -1.91 15.92
N PRO A 73 -20.96 -2.55 17.04
CA PRO A 73 -21.20 -2.01 18.38
C PRO A 73 -20.57 -0.63 18.62
N HIS A 74 -19.42 -0.38 17.97
CA HIS A 74 -18.75 0.91 18.06
C HIS A 74 -19.54 2.03 17.34
N PHE A 75 -20.15 1.72 16.20
CA PHE A 75 -21.11 2.62 15.55
C PHE A 75 -22.37 2.86 16.38
N ILE A 76 -22.96 1.82 16.96
CA ILE A 76 -24.15 1.93 17.80
C ILE A 76 -23.88 2.89 18.97
N TRP A 77 -22.81 2.64 19.74
CA TRP A 77 -22.41 3.50 20.84
C TRP A 77 -22.22 4.96 20.42
N THR A 78 -21.59 5.19 19.27
CA THR A 78 -21.35 6.55 18.76
C THR A 78 -22.63 7.28 18.39
N PHE A 79 -23.67 6.58 17.91
CA PHE A 79 -24.93 7.21 17.53
C PHE A 79 -25.88 7.44 18.71
N PHE A 80 -25.85 6.57 19.73
CA PHE A 80 -26.83 6.60 20.81
C PHE A 80 -26.29 7.20 22.12
N ASP A 81 -25.00 7.04 22.43
CA ASP A 81 -24.45 7.37 23.76
C ASP A 81 -23.42 8.52 23.73
N ALA A 82 -22.99 8.96 22.56
CA ALA A 82 -21.97 10.00 22.44
C ALA A 82 -22.59 11.41 22.57
N GLU A 83 -22.76 11.88 23.80
CA GLU A 83 -23.30 13.22 24.09
C GLU A 83 -22.24 14.35 24.02
N ASP A 84 -20.97 14.02 24.30
CA ASP A 84 -19.87 14.99 24.36
C ASP A 84 -19.14 15.10 23.02
N LEU A 85 -19.29 16.25 22.35
CA LEU A 85 -18.66 16.56 21.07
C LEU A 85 -17.14 16.39 21.09
N LYS A 86 -16.45 16.72 22.20
CA LYS A 86 -14.99 16.58 22.32
C LYS A 86 -14.56 15.12 22.31
N LYS A 87 -15.29 14.26 23.03
CA LYS A 87 -15.04 12.80 23.06
C LYS A 87 -15.43 12.15 21.73
N LEU A 88 -16.55 12.58 21.15
CA LEU A 88 -17.05 12.10 19.87
C LEU A 88 -16.00 12.28 18.76
N MET A 89 -15.37 13.46 18.67
CA MET A 89 -14.36 13.74 17.65
C MET A 89 -13.13 12.83 17.74
N LYS A 90 -12.66 12.52 18.96
CA LYS A 90 -11.54 11.58 19.17
C LYS A 90 -11.89 10.15 18.72
N ILE A 91 -13.15 9.75 18.87
CA ILE A 91 -13.64 8.41 18.57
C ILE A 91 -13.91 8.20 17.07
N ILE A 92 -14.48 9.22 16.40
CA ILE A 92 -14.78 9.16 14.96
C ILE A 92 -13.52 8.87 14.13
N ALA A 93 -12.36 9.41 14.52
CA ALA A 93 -11.09 9.12 13.84
C ALA A 93 -10.78 7.61 13.81
N ALA A 94 -10.99 6.92 14.94
CA ALA A 94 -10.77 5.49 15.05
C ALA A 94 -11.82 4.67 14.26
N GLN A 95 -13.08 5.11 14.25
CA GLN A 95 -14.11 4.50 13.39
C GLN A 95 -13.76 4.60 11.91
N ILE A 96 -13.43 5.80 11.42
CA ILE A 96 -13.07 6.01 10.02
C ILE A 96 -11.88 5.12 9.66
N PHE A 97 -10.85 5.05 10.51
CA PHE A 97 -9.70 4.17 10.28
C PHE A 97 -10.10 2.70 10.12
N ASN A 98 -10.99 2.19 10.99
CA ASN A 98 -11.49 0.82 10.90
C ASN A 98 -12.37 0.60 9.66
N SER A 99 -13.20 1.56 9.29
CA SER A 99 -14.00 1.54 8.06
C SER A 99 -13.11 1.51 6.80
N LEU A 100 -12.03 2.28 6.76
CA LEU A 100 -11.05 2.25 5.66
C LEU A 100 -10.37 0.88 5.55
N ALA A 101 -10.06 0.24 6.68
CA ALA A 101 -9.53 -1.11 6.70
C ALA A 101 -10.48 -2.12 6.06
N LEU A 102 -11.78 -2.01 6.39
CA LEU A 102 -12.83 -2.86 5.83
C LEU A 102 -13.02 -2.66 4.33
N ILE A 103 -12.99 -1.40 3.86
CA ILE A 103 -13.04 -1.07 2.43
C ILE A 103 -11.87 -1.74 1.70
N LYS A 104 -10.63 -1.56 2.20
CA LYS A 104 -9.43 -2.17 1.61
C LYS A 104 -9.51 -3.69 1.60
N PHE A 105 -9.99 -4.29 2.70
CA PHE A 105 -10.20 -5.74 2.80
C PHE A 105 -11.10 -6.26 1.67
N TRP A 106 -12.22 -5.60 1.43
CA TRP A 106 -13.13 -5.97 0.35
C TRP A 106 -12.56 -5.69 -1.04
N THR A 107 -11.88 -4.55 -1.25
CA THR A 107 -11.22 -4.28 -2.54
C THR A 107 -10.23 -5.39 -2.90
N MET A 108 -9.42 -5.85 -1.95
CA MET A 108 -8.46 -6.94 -2.17
C MET A 108 -9.14 -8.27 -2.53
N ILE A 109 -10.35 -8.52 -2.02
CA ILE A 109 -11.14 -9.71 -2.34
C ILE A 109 -11.76 -9.60 -3.74
N ILE A 110 -12.36 -8.45 -4.06
CA ILE A 110 -13.03 -8.19 -5.33
C ILE A 110 -12.02 -8.25 -6.49
N HIS A 111 -10.87 -7.58 -6.35
CA HIS A 111 -9.82 -7.52 -7.37
C HIS A 111 -8.73 -8.59 -7.20
N LYS A 112 -9.06 -9.69 -6.49
CA LYS A 112 -8.07 -10.72 -6.14
C LYS A 112 -7.39 -11.34 -7.38
N LYS A 113 -8.12 -11.50 -8.48
CA LYS A 113 -7.62 -12.15 -9.69
C LYS A 113 -6.60 -11.28 -10.41
N GLU A 114 -6.92 -10.00 -10.56
CA GLU A 114 -6.12 -8.97 -11.20
C GLU A 114 -4.80 -8.78 -10.43
N LEU A 115 -4.90 -8.59 -9.11
CA LEU A 115 -3.74 -8.42 -8.23
C LEU A 115 -2.88 -9.70 -8.15
N ARG A 116 -3.50 -10.88 -8.17
CA ARG A 116 -2.75 -12.16 -8.27
C ARG A 116 -1.96 -12.23 -9.57
N ASN A 117 -2.54 -11.83 -10.70
CA ASN A 117 -1.85 -11.80 -11.97
C ASN A 117 -0.64 -10.84 -11.95
N CYS A 118 -0.78 -9.66 -11.33
CA CYS A 118 0.34 -8.74 -11.13
C CYS A 118 1.50 -9.39 -10.34
N LEU A 119 1.22 -10.13 -9.27
CA LEU A 119 2.28 -10.83 -8.51
C LEU A 119 2.95 -11.94 -9.34
N ILE A 120 2.18 -12.69 -10.13
CA ILE A 120 2.73 -13.72 -11.01
C ILE A 120 3.63 -13.08 -12.08
N GLN A 121 3.20 -11.98 -12.69
CA GLN A 121 4.02 -11.22 -13.62
C GLN A 121 5.31 -10.73 -12.98
N MET A 122 5.23 -10.20 -11.74
CA MET A 122 6.40 -9.75 -11.00
C MET A 122 7.39 -10.89 -10.74
N ASP A 123 6.93 -12.06 -10.30
CA ASP A 123 7.79 -13.24 -10.10
C ASP A 123 8.46 -13.70 -11.40
N ASN A 124 7.70 -13.72 -12.50
CA ASN A 124 8.24 -14.01 -13.82
C ASN A 124 9.29 -12.99 -14.28
N ASN A 125 9.11 -11.71 -13.95
CA ASN A 125 10.10 -10.67 -14.27
C ASN A 125 11.39 -10.89 -13.48
N TRP A 126 11.33 -11.26 -12.19
CA TRP A 126 12.52 -11.60 -11.39
C TRP A 126 13.28 -12.80 -11.93
N LYS A 127 12.55 -13.79 -12.48
CA LYS A 127 13.15 -15.00 -13.07
C LYS A 127 13.79 -14.75 -14.43
N ASN A 128 13.18 -13.90 -15.25
CA ASN A 128 13.55 -13.70 -16.66
C ASN A 128 14.34 -12.40 -16.91
N VAL A 129 15.04 -11.90 -15.89
CA VAL A 129 15.92 -10.73 -16.02
C VAL A 129 16.99 -10.97 -17.08
N LEU A 130 17.27 -9.95 -17.91
CA LEU A 130 18.20 -10.07 -19.04
C LEU A 130 19.67 -9.95 -18.65
N CYS A 131 20.00 -9.14 -17.65
CA CYS A 131 21.37 -8.89 -17.21
C CYS A 131 21.43 -8.50 -15.72
N GLU A 132 22.65 -8.40 -15.20
CA GLU A 132 22.90 -8.05 -13.80
C GLU A 132 22.45 -6.63 -13.48
N GLU A 133 22.64 -5.70 -14.41
CA GLU A 133 22.28 -4.28 -14.27
C GLU A 133 20.76 -4.11 -14.11
N ASP A 134 19.95 -4.84 -14.89
CA ASP A 134 18.50 -4.87 -14.73
C ASP A 134 18.10 -5.43 -13.37
N ARG A 135 18.78 -6.49 -12.88
CA ARG A 135 18.52 -7.04 -11.55
C ARG A 135 18.81 -5.98 -10.47
N LEU A 136 19.90 -5.23 -10.60
CA LEU A 136 20.27 -4.20 -9.63
C LEU A 136 19.23 -3.08 -9.57
N ILE A 137 18.65 -2.67 -10.71
CA ILE A 137 17.53 -1.72 -10.76
C ILE A 137 16.31 -2.28 -10.01
N MET A 138 15.96 -3.55 -10.25
CA MET A 138 14.85 -4.20 -9.57
C MET A 138 15.06 -4.28 -8.05
N VAL A 139 16.26 -4.68 -7.61
CA VAL A 139 16.62 -4.76 -6.18
C VAL A 139 16.58 -3.39 -5.52
N LYS A 140 17.07 -2.34 -6.20
CA LYS A 140 17.01 -0.96 -5.73
C LYS A 140 15.56 -0.51 -5.49
N ASN A 141 14.66 -0.73 -6.45
CA ASN A 141 13.25 -0.38 -6.31
C ASN A 141 12.53 -1.20 -5.23
N ALA A 142 12.86 -2.49 -5.11
CA ALA A 142 12.35 -3.34 -4.03
C ALA A 142 12.78 -2.84 -2.65
N LYS A 143 14.03 -2.37 -2.50
CA LYS A 143 14.53 -1.75 -1.25
C LYS A 143 13.79 -0.45 -0.91
N ILE A 144 13.49 0.39 -1.90
CA ILE A 144 12.70 1.62 -1.70
C ILE A 144 11.29 1.26 -1.20
N GLY A 145 10.61 0.31 -1.84
CA GLY A 145 9.29 -0.16 -1.39
C GLY A 145 9.33 -0.76 0.01
N ARG A 146 10.40 -1.49 0.33
CA ARG A 146 10.63 -2.07 1.67
C ARG A 146 10.85 -1.00 2.73
N PHE A 147 11.60 0.05 2.42
CA PHE A 147 11.82 1.18 3.32
C PHE A 147 10.50 1.86 3.68
N PHE A 148 9.67 2.20 2.69
CA PHE A 148 8.35 2.78 2.95
C PHE A 148 7.42 1.87 3.74
N THR A 149 7.44 0.57 3.42
CA THR A 149 6.68 -0.44 4.17
C THR A 149 7.11 -0.48 5.64
N ILE A 150 8.42 -0.51 5.93
CA ILE A 150 8.93 -0.56 7.30
C ILE A 150 8.61 0.73 8.05
N ALA A 151 8.78 1.90 7.41
CA ALA A 151 8.45 3.18 8.01
C ALA A 151 6.97 3.28 8.40
N TYR A 152 6.06 2.87 7.50
CA TYR A 152 4.64 2.83 7.79
C TYR A 152 4.29 1.80 8.88
N LEU A 153 4.88 0.61 8.83
CA LEU A 153 4.70 -0.43 9.84
C LEU A 153 5.13 0.05 11.23
N SER A 154 6.32 0.65 11.34
CA SER A 154 6.84 1.13 12.63
C SER A 154 5.99 2.24 13.23
N LEU A 155 5.52 3.19 12.40
CA LEU A 155 4.67 4.28 12.88
C LEU A 155 3.27 3.79 13.24
N SER A 156 2.70 2.88 12.45
CA SER A 156 1.36 2.34 12.69
C SER A 156 1.31 1.48 13.95
N TYR A 157 2.23 0.53 14.11
CA TYR A 157 2.32 -0.28 15.32
C TYR A 157 2.79 0.52 16.52
N GLY A 158 3.70 1.48 16.33
CA GLY A 158 4.21 2.34 17.39
C GLY A 158 3.19 3.37 17.90
N GLY A 159 2.17 3.73 17.11
CA GLY A 159 1.10 4.62 17.53
C GLY A 159 -0.18 3.90 17.96
N ALA A 160 -0.71 3.04 17.09
CA ALA A 160 -2.03 2.44 17.28
C ALA A 160 -2.07 1.41 18.42
N LEU A 161 -1.05 0.54 18.56
CA LEU A 161 -1.05 -0.44 19.66
C LEU A 161 -0.98 0.26 21.03
N PRO A 162 -0.09 1.24 21.26
CA PRO A 162 -0.11 2.03 22.48
C PRO A 162 -1.45 2.71 22.76
N TYR A 163 -2.08 3.26 21.73
CA TYR A 163 -3.42 3.86 21.85
C TYR A 163 -4.47 2.84 22.32
N HIS A 164 -4.45 1.60 21.82
CA HIS A 164 -5.42 0.58 22.23
C HIS A 164 -5.10 -0.10 23.57
N ILE A 165 -3.83 -0.11 24.01
CA ILE A 165 -3.41 -0.84 25.20
C ILE A 165 -3.19 0.10 26.38
N PHE A 166 -2.33 1.11 26.22
CA PHE A 166 -1.90 1.94 27.35
C PHE A 166 -2.91 3.03 27.71
N LEU A 167 -3.57 3.63 26.71
CA LEU A 167 -4.53 4.71 26.97
C LEU A 167 -5.70 4.23 27.85
N PRO A 168 -6.36 3.08 27.56
CA PRO A 168 -7.47 2.63 28.40
C PRO A 168 -7.01 2.14 29.77
N LEU A 169 -5.82 1.52 29.86
CA LEU A 169 -5.26 1.06 31.14
C LEU A 169 -4.91 2.23 32.09
N SER A 170 -4.48 3.37 31.51
CA SER A 170 -4.06 4.57 32.24
C SER A 170 -5.19 5.58 32.45
N ALA A 171 -6.30 5.41 31.74
CA ALA A 171 -7.48 6.26 31.89
C ALA A 171 -8.16 6.03 33.24
N GLU A 172 -8.92 7.04 33.67
CA GLU A 172 -9.72 6.97 34.89
C GLU A 172 -10.69 5.79 34.83
N ARG A 173 -10.87 5.13 35.97
CA ARG A 173 -11.78 3.99 36.08
C ARG A 173 -13.22 4.49 35.99
N ILE A 174 -14.04 3.76 35.24
CA ILE A 174 -15.47 3.98 35.21
C ILE A 174 -16.03 3.42 36.52
N VAL A 175 -16.68 4.28 37.31
CA VAL A 175 -17.37 3.89 38.55
C VAL A 175 -18.80 3.50 38.19
N LYS A 176 -19.19 2.27 38.51
CA LYS A 176 -20.55 1.76 38.30
C LYS A 176 -21.49 2.16 39.45
N GLU A 177 -22.79 2.02 39.22
CA GLU A 177 -23.84 2.29 40.23
C GLU A 177 -23.69 1.42 41.49
N ASP A 178 -23.08 0.24 41.37
CA ASP A 178 -22.80 -0.68 42.47
C ASP A 178 -21.48 -0.37 43.22
N ASN A 179 -20.84 0.77 42.92
CA ASN A 179 -19.50 1.17 43.40
C ASN A 179 -18.34 0.25 42.95
N SER A 180 -18.56 -0.67 42.02
CA SER A 180 -17.46 -1.38 41.37
C SER A 180 -16.75 -0.47 40.36
N THR A 181 -15.49 -0.76 40.05
CA THR A 181 -14.69 0.05 39.12
C THR A 181 -14.23 -0.77 37.93
N GLN A 182 -14.27 -0.18 36.73
CA GLN A 182 -13.90 -0.85 35.49
C GLN A 182 -12.93 -0.03 34.64
N ILE A 183 -12.06 -0.73 33.92
CA ILE A 183 -11.12 -0.14 32.96
C ILE A 183 -11.92 0.21 31.70
N PRO A 184 -11.85 1.41 31.11
CA PRO A 184 -12.55 1.67 29.85
C PRO A 184 -12.09 0.72 28.73
N LEU A 185 -13.00 0.37 27.82
CA LEU A 185 -12.65 -0.42 26.64
C LEU A 185 -11.80 0.40 25.66
N PRO A 186 -10.89 -0.22 24.87
CA PRO A 186 -10.12 0.47 23.84
C PRO A 186 -10.99 1.14 22.78
N TYR A 187 -12.15 0.55 22.52
CA TYR A 187 -13.21 1.11 21.71
C TYR A 187 -14.48 1.14 22.56
N PRO A 188 -15.08 2.32 22.79
CA PRO A 188 -16.40 2.40 23.39
C PRO A 188 -17.42 1.67 22.51
N THR A 189 -18.04 0.63 23.04
CA THR A 189 -18.95 -0.26 22.30
C THR A 189 -20.18 -0.56 23.11
N ASP A 190 -21.33 -0.53 22.47
CA ASP A 190 -22.59 -0.98 23.05
C ASP A 190 -23.05 -2.26 22.35
N TYR A 191 -23.06 -3.35 23.11
CA TYR A 191 -23.44 -4.68 22.63
C TYR A 191 -24.91 -4.96 22.97
N VAL A 192 -25.79 -4.74 21.99
CA VAL A 192 -27.25 -4.89 22.12
C VAL A 192 -27.70 -6.26 22.67
N PHE A 193 -26.94 -7.33 22.41
CA PHE A 193 -27.34 -8.71 22.72
C PHE A 193 -26.68 -9.32 23.96
N PHE A 194 -25.59 -8.74 24.46
CA PHE A 194 -24.92 -9.21 25.66
C PHE A 194 -24.07 -8.08 26.25
N VAL A 195 -24.22 -7.80 27.54
CA VAL A 195 -23.38 -6.83 28.25
C VAL A 195 -22.51 -7.62 29.23
N PRO A 196 -21.24 -7.92 28.90
CA PRO A 196 -20.35 -8.60 29.85
C PRO A 196 -19.91 -7.58 30.89
N GLU A 197 -20.75 -7.39 31.91
CA GLU A 197 -20.52 -6.45 32.99
C GLU A 197 -19.68 -7.02 34.13
N ASP A 198 -19.66 -8.35 34.26
CA ASP A 198 -19.01 -9.07 35.36
C ASP A 198 -17.64 -9.62 34.98
N SER A 199 -16.74 -9.68 35.96
CA SER A 199 -15.46 -10.39 35.85
C SER A 199 -15.69 -11.92 35.87
N PRO A 200 -15.05 -12.72 35.00
CA PRO A 200 -13.95 -12.39 34.09
C PRO A 200 -14.37 -12.01 32.65
N GLY A 201 -15.67 -11.87 32.38
CA GLY A 201 -16.20 -11.66 31.03
C GLY A 201 -15.77 -10.33 30.41
N TYR A 202 -15.72 -9.28 31.22
CA TYR A 202 -15.25 -7.96 30.80
C TYR A 202 -13.79 -7.97 30.35
N GLU A 203 -12.92 -8.63 31.12
CA GLU A 203 -11.49 -8.75 30.81
C GLU A 203 -11.25 -9.58 29.55
N MET A 204 -12.06 -10.63 29.32
CA MET A 204 -12.03 -11.39 28.07
C MET A 204 -12.43 -10.54 26.86
N LEU A 205 -13.44 -9.67 27.00
CA LEU A 205 -13.86 -8.74 25.96
C LEU A 205 -12.76 -7.72 25.64
N PHE A 206 -12.13 -7.15 26.68
CA PHE A 206 -11.00 -6.22 26.54
C PHE A 206 -9.84 -6.85 25.74
N VAL A 207 -9.45 -8.08 26.08
CA VAL A 207 -8.40 -8.81 25.34
C VAL A 207 -8.84 -9.10 23.90
N THR A 208 -10.11 -9.43 23.68
CA THR A 208 -10.66 -9.66 22.34
C THR A 208 -10.61 -8.39 21.48
N HIS A 209 -10.93 -7.22 22.03
CA HIS A 209 -10.77 -5.93 21.34
C HIS A 209 -9.34 -5.68 20.90
N ILE A 210 -8.35 -5.96 21.76
CA ILE A 210 -6.92 -5.81 21.41
C ILE A 210 -6.54 -6.75 20.26
N ILE A 211 -6.99 -8.01 20.30
CA ILE A 211 -6.72 -9.00 19.25
C ILE A 211 -7.33 -8.56 17.91
N ILE A 212 -8.60 -8.14 17.92
CA ILE A 212 -9.30 -7.67 16.71
C ILE A 212 -8.64 -6.40 16.17
N SER A 213 -8.30 -5.44 17.04
CA SER A 213 -7.62 -4.22 16.62
C SER A 213 -6.25 -4.51 15.99
N THR A 214 -5.47 -5.41 16.59
CA THR A 214 -4.19 -5.86 16.04
C THR A 214 -4.37 -6.54 14.67
N MET A 215 -5.44 -7.31 14.49
CA MET A 215 -5.80 -7.93 13.22
C MET A 215 -6.15 -6.88 12.15
N ILE A 216 -6.95 -5.86 12.49
CA ILE A 216 -7.29 -4.75 11.60
C ILE A 216 -6.02 -3.97 11.21
N LEU A 217 -5.16 -3.67 12.17
CA LEU A 217 -3.89 -3.00 11.94
C LEU A 217 -2.98 -3.80 11.01
N SER A 218 -2.89 -5.12 11.23
CA SER A 218 -2.14 -6.05 10.38
C SER A 218 -2.69 -6.09 8.96
N THR A 219 -4.02 -6.03 8.80
CA THR A 219 -4.70 -5.95 7.51
C THR A 219 -4.28 -4.69 6.76
N ASN A 220 -4.41 -3.51 7.39
CA ASN A 220 -4.02 -2.23 6.81
C ASN A 220 -2.53 -2.22 6.41
N CYS A 221 -1.64 -2.62 7.32
CA CYS A 221 -0.20 -2.68 7.07
C CYS A 221 0.18 -3.65 5.95
N GLY A 222 -0.45 -4.82 5.91
CA GLY A 222 -0.20 -5.82 4.88
C GLY A 222 -0.65 -5.35 3.49
N ILE A 223 -1.82 -4.71 3.40
CA ILE A 223 -2.33 -4.17 2.13
C ILE A 223 -1.44 -3.02 1.66
N TYR A 224 -1.04 -2.13 2.56
CA TYR A 224 -0.09 -1.07 2.22
C TYR A 224 1.25 -1.58 1.73
N SER A 225 1.78 -2.64 2.37
CA SER A 225 2.99 -3.30 1.89
C SER A 225 2.81 -3.81 0.46
N LEU A 226 1.67 -4.40 0.12
CA LEU A 226 1.40 -4.85 -1.27
C LEU A 226 1.35 -3.67 -2.23
N ILE A 227 0.61 -2.61 -1.90
CA ILE A 227 0.49 -1.41 -2.74
C ILE A 227 1.88 -0.82 -3.01
N ALA A 228 2.70 -0.64 -1.97
CA ALA A 228 4.05 -0.14 -2.11
C ALA A 228 4.89 -1.04 -3.04
N THR A 229 4.86 -2.36 -2.84
CA THR A 229 5.59 -3.31 -3.69
C THR A 229 5.12 -3.27 -5.15
N TYR A 230 3.82 -3.19 -5.40
CA TYR A 230 3.30 -3.09 -6.76
C TYR A 230 3.75 -1.81 -7.45
N ILE A 231 3.59 -0.65 -6.81
CA ILE A 231 3.90 0.62 -7.46
C ILE A 231 5.41 0.76 -7.68
N THR A 232 6.26 0.37 -6.72
CA THR A 232 7.72 0.42 -6.94
C THR A 232 8.18 -0.59 -7.97
N HIS A 233 7.52 -1.74 -8.10
CA HIS A 233 7.75 -2.65 -9.23
C HIS A 233 7.33 -2.02 -10.56
N GLY A 234 6.21 -1.29 -10.61
CA GLY A 234 5.81 -0.49 -11.78
C GLY A 234 6.87 0.54 -12.16
N CYS A 235 7.37 1.31 -11.19
CA CYS A 235 8.49 2.26 -11.39
C CYS A 235 9.73 1.56 -11.97
N CYS A 236 10.05 0.39 -11.44
CA CYS A 236 11.18 -0.41 -11.91
C CYS A 236 11.04 -0.81 -13.39
N LEU A 237 9.84 -1.21 -13.84
CA LEU A 237 9.64 -1.60 -15.23
C LEU A 237 9.97 -0.45 -16.19
N PHE A 238 9.57 0.78 -15.85
CA PHE A 238 9.93 1.97 -16.61
C PHE A 238 11.43 2.30 -16.54
N GLU A 239 12.07 2.16 -15.36
CA GLU A 239 13.50 2.43 -15.19
C GLU A 239 14.37 1.44 -16.00
N VAL A 240 13.96 0.17 -16.07
CA VAL A 240 14.59 -0.85 -16.93
C VAL A 240 14.46 -0.45 -18.41
N VAL A 241 13.27 -0.07 -18.87
CA VAL A 241 13.07 0.41 -20.25
C VAL A 241 13.95 1.64 -20.56
N CYS A 242 14.06 2.59 -19.63
CA CYS A 242 14.94 3.75 -19.77
C CYS A 242 16.41 3.35 -19.94
N ARG A 243 16.90 2.36 -19.19
CA ARG A 243 18.29 1.88 -19.32
C ARG A 243 18.56 1.30 -20.71
N HIS A 244 17.65 0.48 -21.22
CA HIS A 244 17.78 -0.08 -22.57
C HIS A 244 17.68 1.01 -23.66
N LEU A 245 16.90 2.08 -23.44
CA LEU A 245 16.91 3.26 -24.31
C LEU A 245 18.24 4.04 -24.26
N ASP A 246 18.88 4.15 -23.09
CA ASP A 246 20.21 4.80 -22.95
C ASP A 246 21.34 4.02 -23.65
N GLU A 247 21.16 2.70 -23.81
CA GLU A 247 22.08 1.82 -24.51
C GLU A 247 21.73 1.63 -25.99
N PHE A 248 20.51 2.00 -26.37
CA PHE A 248 20.04 1.95 -27.74
C PHE A 248 20.96 2.76 -28.66
N SER A 249 21.20 2.25 -29.87
CA SER A 249 22.13 2.82 -30.86
C SER A 249 23.63 2.59 -30.58
N LYS A 250 24.04 2.02 -29.44
CA LYS A 250 25.46 1.66 -29.20
C LYS A 250 25.89 0.36 -29.89
N ASN A 251 24.92 -0.50 -30.26
CA ASN A 251 25.17 -1.81 -30.86
C ASN A 251 24.83 -1.84 -32.36
N SER A 252 25.83 -2.17 -33.17
CA SER A 252 25.80 -2.13 -34.63
C SER A 252 25.34 -3.45 -35.27
N THR A 253 24.11 -3.44 -35.78
CA THR A 253 23.59 -4.03 -37.04
C THR A 253 22.08 -3.71 -37.07
N ASN A 254 21.49 -3.48 -38.24
CA ASN A 254 20.04 -3.18 -38.33
C ASN A 254 19.15 -4.27 -37.71
N VAL A 255 19.59 -5.53 -37.75
CA VAL A 255 18.86 -6.68 -37.16
C VAL A 255 18.87 -6.61 -35.63
N ALA A 256 20.01 -6.28 -35.02
CA ALA A 256 20.12 -6.13 -33.57
C ALA A 256 19.28 -4.95 -33.07
N LEU A 257 19.38 -3.79 -33.75
CA LEU A 257 18.59 -2.60 -33.43
C LEU A 257 17.07 -2.86 -33.48
N LYS A 258 16.61 -3.58 -34.51
CA LYS A 258 15.20 -3.97 -34.62
C LYS A 258 14.75 -4.87 -33.45
N LYS A 259 15.60 -5.80 -33.04
CA LYS A 259 15.30 -6.70 -31.92
C LYS A 259 15.26 -5.97 -30.58
N GLU A 260 16.23 -5.08 -30.33
CA GLU A 260 16.28 -4.26 -29.11
C GLU A 260 15.09 -3.31 -29.04
N LEU A 261 14.78 -2.60 -30.13
CA LEU A 261 13.64 -1.70 -30.18
C LEU A 261 12.30 -2.43 -29.98
N SER A 262 12.12 -3.60 -30.61
CA SER A 262 10.94 -4.43 -30.40
C SER A 262 10.79 -4.82 -28.93
N TRP A 263 11.90 -5.16 -28.26
CA TRP A 263 11.91 -5.48 -26.85
C TRP A 263 11.57 -4.25 -25.98
N ILE A 264 12.13 -3.07 -26.29
CA ILE A 264 11.85 -1.81 -25.59
C ILE A 264 10.35 -1.48 -25.66
N VAL A 265 9.77 -1.53 -26.87
CA VAL A 265 8.34 -1.23 -27.08
C VAL A 265 7.45 -2.24 -26.36
N GLU A 266 7.77 -3.53 -26.43
CA GLU A 266 7.00 -4.57 -25.74
C GLU A 266 7.03 -4.38 -24.22
N ASN A 267 8.21 -4.13 -23.63
CA ASN A 267 8.33 -3.94 -22.17
C ASN A 267 7.75 -2.61 -21.70
N HIS A 268 7.82 -1.55 -22.51
CA HIS A 268 7.14 -0.30 -22.23
C HIS A 268 5.61 -0.49 -22.18
N ASN A 269 5.04 -1.20 -23.16
CA ASN A 269 3.61 -1.53 -23.16
C ASN A 269 3.21 -2.40 -21.97
N ARG A 270 4.03 -3.40 -21.61
CA ARG A 270 3.82 -4.22 -20.42
C ARG A 270 3.85 -3.41 -19.13
N ALA A 271 4.73 -2.42 -19.02
CA ALA A 271 4.79 -1.51 -17.87
C ALA A 271 3.52 -0.64 -17.77
N ILE A 272 3.06 -0.11 -18.90
CA ILE A 272 1.80 0.65 -18.99
C ILE A 272 0.61 -0.22 -18.59
N GLU A 273 0.50 -1.43 -19.13
CA GLU A 273 -0.60 -2.36 -18.82
C GLU A 273 -0.59 -2.74 -17.34
N PHE A 274 0.58 -3.05 -16.77
CA PHE A 274 0.74 -3.34 -15.35
C PHE A 274 0.22 -2.19 -14.48
N ALA A 275 0.59 -0.95 -14.78
CA ALA A 275 0.12 0.21 -14.05
C ALA A 275 -1.38 0.49 -14.23
N ALA A 276 -1.95 0.23 -15.42
CA ALA A 276 -3.38 0.36 -15.68
C ALA A 276 -4.21 -0.65 -14.88
N VAL A 277 -3.72 -1.89 -14.71
CA VAL A 277 -4.35 -2.88 -13.84
C VAL A 277 -4.33 -2.42 -12.37
N LEU A 278 -3.22 -1.82 -11.92
CA LEU A 278 -3.15 -1.27 -10.56
C LEU A 278 -4.10 -0.09 -10.37
N GLU A 279 -4.16 0.85 -11.32
CA GLU A 279 -5.07 2.00 -11.27
C GLU A 279 -6.52 1.53 -11.16
N SER A 280 -6.95 0.64 -12.05
CA SER A 280 -8.34 0.15 -12.07
C SER A 280 -8.71 -0.70 -10.86
N SER A 281 -7.74 -1.36 -10.21
CA SER A 281 -7.97 -2.20 -9.02
C SER A 281 -7.92 -1.42 -7.70
N LEU A 282 -7.19 -0.29 -7.64
CA LEU A 282 -6.88 0.41 -6.39
C LEU A 282 -7.36 1.87 -6.35
N ASN A 283 -7.91 2.44 -7.43
CA ASN A 283 -8.34 3.84 -7.46
C ASN A 283 -9.37 4.21 -6.38
N VAL A 284 -10.31 3.30 -6.06
CA VAL A 284 -11.29 3.50 -4.97
C VAL A 284 -10.59 3.51 -3.62
N VAL A 285 -9.60 2.64 -3.42
CA VAL A 285 -8.80 2.61 -2.17
C VAL A 285 -8.05 3.93 -2.01
N PHE A 286 -7.43 4.45 -3.06
CA PHE A 286 -6.75 5.75 -3.00
C PHE A 286 -7.71 6.90 -2.73
N LEU A 287 -8.91 6.89 -3.32
CA LEU A 287 -9.92 7.91 -3.04
C LEU A 287 -10.36 7.88 -1.56
N CYS A 288 -10.79 6.70 -1.09
CA CYS A 288 -11.24 6.52 0.28
C CYS A 288 -10.14 6.89 1.27
N GLU A 289 -8.89 6.54 1.00
CA GLU A 289 -7.79 6.90 1.87
C GLU A 289 -7.56 8.40 1.92
N MET A 290 -7.49 9.08 0.78
CA MET A 290 -7.25 10.52 0.77
C MET A 290 -8.37 11.28 1.50
N VAL A 291 -9.63 10.92 1.26
CA VAL A 291 -10.77 11.55 1.95
C VAL A 291 -10.78 11.19 3.43
N GLY A 292 -10.69 9.90 3.76
CA GLY A 292 -10.77 9.41 5.13
C GLY A 292 -9.61 9.92 6.00
N CYS A 293 -8.37 9.93 5.49
CA CYS A 293 -7.23 10.48 6.20
C CYS A 293 -7.32 11.99 6.40
N THR A 294 -7.94 12.74 5.48
CA THR A 294 -8.19 14.19 5.69
C THR A 294 -9.02 14.41 6.96
N VAL A 295 -10.09 13.63 7.11
CA VAL A 295 -10.99 13.71 8.26
C VAL A 295 -10.31 13.21 9.54
N ILE A 296 -9.59 12.09 9.47
CA ILE A 296 -8.82 11.54 10.60
C ILE A 296 -7.80 12.57 11.09
N ILE A 297 -7.01 13.17 10.19
CA ILE A 297 -6.00 14.17 10.55
C ILE A 297 -6.66 15.36 11.25
N CYS A 298 -7.76 15.88 10.70
CA CYS A 298 -8.49 16.99 11.30
C CYS A 298 -8.92 16.70 12.74
N PHE A 299 -9.44 15.50 13.01
CA PHE A 299 -9.86 15.11 14.36
C PHE A 299 -8.70 14.82 15.31
N LEU A 300 -7.61 14.25 14.82
CA LEU A 300 -6.39 14.06 15.61
C LEU A 300 -5.72 15.39 15.97
N GLU A 301 -5.66 16.35 15.04
CA GLU A 301 -5.18 17.72 15.29
C GLU A 301 -5.99 18.41 16.39
N TYR A 302 -7.31 18.29 16.34
CA TYR A 302 -8.18 18.81 17.39
C TYR A 302 -7.94 18.11 18.74
N GLY A 303 -7.77 16.79 18.75
CA GLY A 303 -7.43 16.02 19.95
C GLY A 303 -6.12 16.46 20.60
N VAL A 304 -5.10 16.76 19.79
CA VAL A 304 -3.81 17.31 20.25
C VAL A 304 -4.00 18.67 20.93
N ILE A 305 -4.85 19.55 20.38
CA ILE A 305 -5.10 20.88 20.97
C ILE A 305 -5.81 20.76 22.31
N ILE A 306 -6.84 19.91 22.42
CA ILE A 306 -7.56 19.72 23.70
C ILE A 306 -6.61 19.19 24.77
N ASP A 307 -5.85 18.13 24.47
CA ASP A 307 -5.00 17.51 25.49
C ASP A 307 -3.82 18.40 25.90
N TRP A 308 -3.42 19.32 25.02
CA TRP A 308 -2.49 20.39 25.35
C TRP A 308 -3.08 21.38 26.35
N GLU A 309 -4.32 21.82 26.14
CA GLU A 309 -5.03 22.74 27.03
C GLU A 309 -5.32 22.11 28.40
N ASP A 310 -5.68 20.81 28.41
CA ASP A 310 -5.98 20.04 29.62
C ASP A 310 -4.73 19.54 30.37
N GLY A 311 -3.52 19.77 29.82
CA GLY A 311 -2.25 19.33 30.43
C GLY A 311 -2.03 17.81 30.45
N GLN A 312 -2.79 17.05 29.65
CA GLN A 312 -2.74 15.59 29.61
C GLN A 312 -1.62 15.09 28.69
N LEU A 313 -0.40 14.97 29.23
CA LEU A 313 0.80 14.61 28.47
C LEU A 313 0.69 13.26 27.72
N LEU A 314 0.06 12.24 28.32
CA LEU A 314 -0.08 10.91 27.68
C LEU A 314 -0.96 10.97 26.44
N GLY A 315 -2.12 11.64 26.52
CA GLY A 315 -3.04 11.82 25.41
C GLY A 315 -2.40 12.62 24.29
N LEU A 316 -1.79 13.76 24.63
CA LEU A 316 -1.05 14.62 23.71
C LEU A 316 -0.01 13.84 22.89
N VAL A 317 0.87 13.09 23.56
CA VAL A 317 1.92 12.30 22.89
C VAL A 317 1.32 11.22 21.99
N THR A 318 0.27 10.55 22.45
CA THR A 318 -0.39 9.48 21.68
C THR A 318 -1.04 10.03 20.41
N TYR A 319 -1.83 11.09 20.50
CA TYR A 319 -2.48 11.71 19.34
C TYR A 319 -1.46 12.33 18.38
N ALA A 320 -0.36 12.91 18.87
CA ALA A 320 0.71 13.43 18.02
C ALA A 320 1.42 12.32 17.22
N ILE A 321 1.67 11.15 17.83
CA ILE A 321 2.24 9.99 17.13
C ILE A 321 1.26 9.46 16.08
N LEU A 322 -0.03 9.33 16.42
CA LEU A 322 -1.06 8.88 15.46
C LEU A 322 -1.19 9.85 14.29
N MET A 323 -1.24 11.16 14.55
CA MET A 323 -1.28 12.21 13.54
C MET A 323 -0.08 12.06 12.60
N THR A 324 1.14 11.99 13.16
CA THR A 324 2.38 11.82 12.38
C THR A 324 2.33 10.56 11.52
N SER A 325 1.82 9.44 12.07
CA SER A 325 1.69 8.17 11.34
C SER A 325 0.78 8.31 10.11
N ILE A 326 -0.39 8.95 10.26
CA ILE A 326 -1.33 9.15 9.15
C ILE A 326 -0.77 10.14 8.12
N PHE A 327 -0.11 11.22 8.55
CA PHE A 327 0.57 12.15 7.62
C PHE A 327 1.62 11.43 6.77
N VAL A 328 2.48 10.64 7.41
CA VAL A 328 3.53 9.88 6.71
C VAL A 328 2.91 8.86 5.76
N ASN A 329 1.80 8.22 6.13
CA ASN A 329 1.07 7.32 5.22
C ASN A 329 0.58 8.03 3.96
N CYS A 330 -0.14 9.15 4.10
CA CYS A 330 -0.62 9.94 2.96
C CYS A 330 0.53 10.45 2.08
N PHE A 331 1.62 10.89 2.71
CA PHE A 331 2.83 11.32 2.01
C PHE A 331 3.44 10.18 1.21
N ILE A 332 3.64 9.00 1.80
CA ILE A 332 4.23 7.83 1.13
C ILE A 332 3.41 7.44 -0.10
N ILE A 333 2.09 7.32 0.04
CA ILE A 333 1.20 6.92 -1.06
C ILE A 333 1.29 7.94 -2.21
N SER A 334 1.22 9.23 -1.87
CA SER A 334 1.28 10.32 -2.84
C SER A 334 2.66 10.42 -3.52
N PHE A 335 3.74 10.23 -2.75
CA PHE A 335 5.11 10.23 -3.24
C PHE A 335 5.36 9.07 -4.21
N VAL A 336 4.90 7.87 -3.85
CA VAL A 336 5.08 6.68 -4.69
C VAL A 336 4.24 6.78 -5.97
N GLY A 337 3.04 7.39 -5.92
CA GLY A 337 2.25 7.74 -7.10
C GLY A 337 2.96 8.75 -8.02
N GLU A 338 3.50 9.83 -7.46
CA GLU A 338 4.29 10.82 -8.20
C GLU A 338 5.52 10.20 -8.86
N ARG A 339 6.21 9.31 -8.14
CA ARG A 339 7.39 8.60 -8.66
C ARG A 339 7.05 7.74 -9.86
N LEU A 340 5.90 7.05 -9.85
CA LEU A 340 5.44 6.26 -11.00
C LEU A 340 5.19 7.16 -12.22
N LYS A 341 4.49 8.27 -12.00
CA LYS A 341 4.23 9.29 -13.03
C LYS A 341 5.54 9.79 -13.63
N GLU A 342 6.49 10.17 -12.79
CA GLU A 342 7.78 10.69 -13.22
C GLU A 342 8.60 9.64 -13.99
N GLN A 343 8.67 8.38 -13.52
CA GLN A 343 9.38 7.34 -14.28
C GLN A 343 8.72 7.04 -15.63
N SER A 344 7.40 7.13 -15.74
CA SER A 344 6.70 6.95 -17.02
C SER A 344 7.05 8.05 -18.05
N LEU A 345 7.22 9.29 -17.59
CA LEU A 345 7.62 10.42 -18.43
C LEU A 345 9.07 10.32 -18.89
N ARG A 346 9.97 9.85 -18.01
CA ARG A 346 11.40 9.70 -18.30
C ARG A 346 11.68 8.77 -19.49
N VAL A 347 10.81 7.80 -19.77
CA VAL A 347 10.92 6.96 -20.97
C VAL A 347 10.93 7.81 -22.24
N GLY A 348 10.08 8.84 -22.30
CA GLY A 348 10.00 9.77 -23.43
C GLY A 348 11.24 10.63 -23.55
N GLU A 349 11.73 11.14 -22.41
CA GLU A 349 12.96 11.93 -22.34
C GLU A 349 14.18 11.12 -22.85
N ARG A 350 14.30 9.84 -22.44
CA ARG A 350 15.39 8.96 -22.90
C ARG A 350 15.25 8.58 -24.36
N ALA A 351 14.03 8.31 -24.84
CA ALA A 351 13.78 8.07 -26.26
C ALA A 351 14.14 9.29 -27.12
N TYR A 352 13.85 10.51 -26.64
CA TYR A 352 14.22 11.75 -27.32
C TYR A 352 15.73 12.00 -27.32
N ALA A 353 16.41 11.69 -26.21
CA ALA A 353 17.85 11.86 -26.04
C ALA A 353 18.69 10.81 -26.79
N ALA A 354 18.08 9.73 -27.29
CA ALA A 354 18.76 8.75 -28.13
C ALA A 354 19.33 9.41 -29.40
N HIS A 355 20.39 8.84 -29.98
CA HIS A 355 21.02 9.36 -31.20
C HIS A 355 20.20 9.06 -32.47
N TRP A 356 18.90 9.35 -32.46
CA TRP A 356 17.93 9.05 -33.53
C TRP A 356 18.33 9.64 -34.89
N TYR A 357 19.04 10.77 -34.89
CA TYR A 357 19.56 11.42 -36.10
C TYR A 357 20.66 10.62 -36.81
N SER A 358 21.30 9.67 -36.11
CA SER A 358 22.31 8.76 -36.67
C SER A 358 21.73 7.42 -37.13
N LEU A 359 20.45 7.17 -36.86
CA LEU A 359 19.77 5.93 -37.17
C LEU A 359 19.06 5.98 -38.54
N PRO A 360 18.82 4.82 -39.18
CA PRO A 360 17.94 4.76 -40.34
C PRO A 360 16.55 5.32 -40.05
N LYS A 361 15.93 5.96 -41.06
CA LYS A 361 14.65 6.68 -40.94
C LYS A 361 13.55 5.87 -40.23
N SER A 362 13.46 4.57 -40.47
CA SER A 362 12.44 3.71 -39.84
C SER A 362 12.54 3.74 -38.31
N PHE A 363 13.74 3.62 -37.75
CA PHE A 363 13.96 3.60 -36.30
C PHE A 363 13.70 4.97 -35.66
N ALA A 364 14.00 6.06 -36.38
CA ALA A 364 13.70 7.41 -35.91
C ALA A 364 12.18 7.64 -35.76
N TYR A 365 11.37 7.14 -36.71
CA TYR A 365 9.91 7.19 -36.59
C TYR A 365 9.41 6.35 -35.41
N ASP A 366 9.96 5.15 -35.20
CA ASP A 366 9.55 4.30 -34.09
C ASP A 366 9.86 4.93 -32.72
N LEU A 367 11.04 5.56 -32.56
CA LEU A 367 11.37 6.33 -31.35
C LEU A 367 10.43 7.52 -31.16
N MET A 368 10.05 8.21 -32.25
CA MET A 368 9.10 9.32 -32.18
C MET A 368 7.73 8.86 -31.68
N LEU A 369 7.28 7.66 -32.07
CA LEU A 369 6.04 7.07 -31.53
C LEU A 369 6.11 6.84 -30.02
N ILE A 370 7.26 6.41 -29.49
CA ILE A 370 7.48 6.27 -28.05
C ILE A 370 7.33 7.64 -27.37
N VAL A 371 7.98 8.68 -27.88
CA VAL A 371 7.91 10.05 -27.34
C VAL A 371 6.45 10.56 -27.35
N ILE A 372 5.74 10.39 -28.46
CA ILE A 372 4.32 10.76 -28.57
C ILE A 372 3.49 10.00 -27.54
N ARG A 373 3.70 8.69 -27.38
CA ARG A 373 2.97 7.90 -26.39
C ARG A 373 3.22 8.37 -24.96
N THR A 374 4.46 8.73 -24.62
CA THR A 374 4.82 9.18 -23.27
C THR A 374 4.31 10.59 -22.92
N SER A 375 3.84 11.36 -23.92
CA SER A 375 3.15 12.64 -23.65
C SER A 375 1.87 12.47 -22.82
N GLN A 376 1.31 11.25 -22.79
CA GLN A 376 0.27 10.85 -21.85
C GLN A 376 0.90 10.03 -20.71
N PRO A 377 1.25 10.67 -19.57
CA PRO A 377 1.87 9.98 -18.46
C PRO A 377 0.97 8.91 -17.88
N VAL A 378 1.59 7.89 -17.31
CA VAL A 378 0.87 6.87 -16.54
C VAL A 378 0.67 7.40 -15.13
N THR A 379 -0.57 7.70 -14.77
CA THR A 379 -0.93 8.21 -13.44
C THR A 379 -1.82 7.23 -12.69
N LEU A 380 -1.69 7.19 -11.37
CA LEU A 380 -2.65 6.55 -10.50
C LEU A 380 -3.68 7.59 -10.08
N SER A 381 -4.96 7.28 -10.18
CA SER A 381 -6.03 8.23 -9.86
C SER A 381 -6.62 7.97 -8.46
N THR A 382 -7.11 9.05 -7.86
CA THR A 382 -8.00 9.01 -6.69
C THR A 382 -9.43 8.97 -7.20
N GLY A 383 -9.94 7.77 -7.46
CA GLY A 383 -11.30 7.54 -7.96
C GLY A 383 -11.64 8.30 -9.25
N LYS A 384 -10.67 8.47 -10.16
CA LYS A 384 -10.78 9.25 -11.41
C LYS A 384 -11.10 10.74 -11.25
N VAL A 385 -11.02 11.27 -10.02
CA VAL A 385 -11.26 12.70 -9.74
C VAL A 385 -9.98 13.51 -9.89
N SER A 386 -8.88 13.02 -9.33
CA SER A 386 -7.57 13.69 -9.37
C SER A 386 -6.43 12.67 -9.41
N ASP A 387 -5.27 13.09 -9.91
CA ASP A 387 -4.03 12.33 -9.85
C ASP A 387 -3.54 12.17 -8.40
N LEU A 388 -3.08 10.97 -8.07
CA LEU A 388 -2.34 10.68 -6.85
C LEU A 388 -0.94 11.30 -6.94
N SER A 389 -0.76 12.44 -6.30
CA SER A 389 0.40 13.32 -6.48
C SER A 389 0.76 14.04 -5.18
N LEU A 390 1.99 14.56 -5.10
CA LEU A 390 2.41 15.39 -3.98
C LEU A 390 1.57 16.68 -3.84
N ALA A 391 1.06 17.19 -4.96
CA ALA A 391 0.11 18.31 -4.96
C ALA A 391 -1.22 17.92 -4.28
N GLY A 392 -1.72 16.71 -4.54
CA GLY A 392 -2.89 16.15 -3.85
C GLY A 392 -2.68 16.03 -2.34
N PHE A 393 -1.50 15.59 -1.91
CA PHE A 393 -1.13 15.58 -0.49
C PHE A 393 -1.12 16.99 0.12
N ALA A 394 -0.49 17.97 -0.54
CA ALA A 394 -0.50 19.35 -0.05
C ALA A 394 -1.93 19.92 0.06
N GLY A 395 -2.80 19.58 -0.90
CA GLY A 395 -4.23 19.91 -0.85
C GLY A 395 -4.93 19.28 0.35
N LEU A 396 -4.65 18.01 0.65
CA LEU A 396 -5.15 17.31 1.84
C LEU A 396 -4.76 18.02 3.13
N VAL A 397 -3.47 18.34 3.32
CA VAL A 397 -2.98 19.04 4.52
C VAL A 397 -3.65 20.41 4.68
N LYS A 398 -3.80 21.14 3.57
CA LYS A 398 -4.45 22.46 3.58
C LYS A 398 -5.93 22.36 3.94
N THR A 399 -6.59 21.30 3.47
CA THR A 399 -8.01 21.04 3.73
C THR A 399 -8.26 20.60 5.16
N SER A 400 -7.41 19.72 5.73
CA SER A 400 -7.52 19.33 7.14
C SER A 400 -7.36 20.53 8.08
N ALA A 401 -6.35 21.38 7.84
CA ALA A 401 -6.14 22.60 8.62
C ALA A 401 -7.30 23.60 8.48
N ALA A 402 -7.92 23.70 7.30
CA ALA A 402 -9.09 24.55 7.10
C ALA A 402 -10.31 24.05 7.90
N TYR A 403 -10.58 22.75 7.89
CA TYR A 403 -11.65 22.15 8.69
C TYR A 403 -11.38 22.25 10.19
N LEU A 404 -10.12 22.10 10.62
CA LEU A 404 -9.73 22.33 12.01
C LEU A 404 -10.07 23.75 12.46
N ASN A 405 -9.72 24.75 11.65
CA ASN A 405 -10.05 26.15 11.96
C ASN A 405 -11.56 26.39 12.03
N PHE A 406 -12.33 25.74 11.16
CA PHE A 406 -13.79 25.79 11.21
C PHE A 406 -14.34 25.19 12.52
N ILE A 407 -13.89 23.99 12.89
CA ILE A 407 -14.28 23.35 14.16
C ILE A 407 -13.97 24.27 15.34
N ARG A 408 -12.76 24.83 15.40
CA ARG A 408 -12.34 25.75 16.49
C ARG A 408 -13.13 27.06 16.54
N ALA A 409 -13.78 27.45 15.45
CA ALA A 409 -14.61 28.65 15.43
C ALA A 409 -16.06 28.36 15.86
N VAL A 410 -16.50 27.11 15.77
CA VAL A 410 -17.87 26.68 16.07
C VAL A 410 -18.01 26.10 17.48
N VAL A 411 -16.97 25.42 17.96
CA VAL A 411 -16.85 24.86 19.32
C VAL A 411 -16.09 25.84 20.20
#